data_AF-A0A9N9R026-F1
#
_entry.id   AF-A0A9N9R026-F1
#
_cell.length_a   1.000
_cell.length_b   1.000
_cell.length_c   1.000
_cell.angle_alpha   90.00
_cell.angle_beta   90.00
_cell.angle_gamma   90.00
#
_symmetry.space_group_name_H-M   'P 1'
#
loop_
_entity.id
_entity.type
_entity.pdbx_description
1 polymer ?
#
loop_
_entity_poly.entity_id
_entity_poly.type
_entity_poly.pdbx_seq_one_letter_code
_entity_poly.pdbx_strand_id
1 'polypeptide(L)'
;MQNITFNNQISEKDENIANAHQEIENLKAALDDLQKLNLKVNEEMKIVISEKDKEKQTLEAKLNIADNRRLNAESELQDLLQQNSVLEADLATLKIQLEEAKKEIEKQSSRVVLCGGEAAVEMTQDALAAMDGTLQTERNPATLADTALQYLAANTQMKGNEESIAKSAILVAHSTAQLSAQLTDLSNTSTDAELSDKLNGECRTMLNATMECLECIKGGNVSAPLCGAARARVLAGAQSAAAAAARSHSHLRVDDELAGMDRAIQEAASQIESLLAASRAGDSGVKLEVNGKILDACTTLMAAVKVLVHESRALQTELGDTTTRQHMYRKNPQWSQGLISASKAVVFAAKLLVTSADEAVGASGRLEGVSAAGHEVAGSTAQLVAASRARAPPASAALARLTAASRHVAAATGALVAAVRAAAALTTDTEALDTSALTLTATRRLEMESKVRSLELETALEAERAKLAALRKRHYHLAQQEENGNMENGKE
;
A
#
# COMPACT_ATOMS: atom_id res chain seq x y z
N MET A 1 39.54 -27.76 180.39
CA MET A 1 40.46 -27.61 179.25
C MET A 1 39.70 -27.79 177.90
N GLN A 2 38.56 -27.11 177.70
CA GLN A 2 37.76 -27.21 176.45
C GLN A 2 37.29 -25.83 175.92
N ASN A 3 37.51 -24.75 176.68
CA ASN A 3 37.10 -23.39 176.33
C ASN A 3 38.04 -22.69 175.32
N ILE A 4 39.28 -23.17 175.18
CA ILE A 4 40.30 -22.57 174.29
C ILE A 4 40.08 -23.01 172.82
N THR A 5 39.55 -24.22 172.61
CA THR A 5 39.25 -24.74 171.27
C THR A 5 38.06 -24.04 170.61
N PHE A 6 37.15 -23.47 171.41
CA PHE A 6 35.97 -22.78 170.92
C PHE A 6 36.27 -21.37 170.38
N ASN A 7 37.23 -20.65 170.99
CA ASN A 7 37.50 -19.25 170.64
C ASN A 7 38.28 -19.10 169.31
N ASN A 8 39.21 -20.00 169.01
CA ASN A 8 39.89 -20.01 167.70
C ASN A 8 38.94 -20.38 166.55
N GLN A 9 37.95 -21.24 166.82
CA GLN A 9 36.92 -21.59 165.83
C GLN A 9 35.96 -20.42 165.55
N ILE A 10 35.82 -19.45 166.46
CA ILE A 10 34.97 -18.27 166.25
C ILE A 10 35.70 -17.24 165.37
N SER A 11 36.97 -16.91 165.67
CA SER A 11 37.73 -15.94 164.87
C SER A 11 37.92 -16.38 163.42
N GLU A 12 38.19 -17.67 163.20
CA GLU A 12 38.31 -18.25 161.85
C GLU A 12 36.96 -18.25 161.11
N LYS A 13 35.84 -18.37 161.85
CA LYS A 13 34.50 -18.23 161.28
C LYS A 13 34.15 -16.79 160.94
N ASP A 14 34.51 -15.81 161.77
CA ASP A 14 34.23 -14.40 161.51
C ASP A 14 35.03 -13.86 160.32
N GLU A 15 36.29 -14.29 160.15
CA GLU A 15 37.11 -13.95 158.98
C GLU A 15 36.56 -14.61 157.70
N ASN A 16 36.10 -15.86 157.78
CA ASN A 16 35.41 -16.53 156.68
C ASN A 16 34.07 -15.87 156.33
N ILE A 17 33.33 -15.37 157.32
CA ILE A 17 32.07 -14.64 157.12
C ILE A 17 32.34 -13.28 156.47
N ALA A 18 33.38 -12.56 156.87
CA ALA A 18 33.76 -11.29 156.27
C ALA A 18 34.22 -11.46 154.81
N ASN A 19 35.04 -12.49 154.54
CA ASN A 19 35.46 -12.83 153.18
C ASN A 19 34.26 -13.26 152.32
N ALA A 20 33.35 -14.07 152.87
CA ALA A 20 32.11 -14.45 152.19
C ALA A 20 31.20 -13.24 151.91
N HIS A 21 31.10 -12.27 152.84
CA HIS A 21 30.33 -11.04 152.61
C HIS A 21 30.95 -10.16 151.51
N GLN A 22 32.28 -10.01 151.50
CA GLN A 22 32.96 -9.27 150.45
C GLN A 22 32.81 -9.96 149.09
N GLU A 23 32.87 -11.29 149.06
CA GLU A 23 32.66 -12.09 147.87
C GLU A 23 31.21 -12.00 147.38
N ILE A 24 30.22 -11.99 148.28
CA ILE A 24 28.80 -11.77 147.96
C ILE A 24 28.57 -10.36 147.40
N GLU A 25 29.18 -9.32 147.97
CA GLU A 25 29.12 -7.94 147.44
C GLU A 25 29.73 -7.86 146.03
N ASN A 26 30.90 -8.45 145.84
CA ASN A 26 31.56 -8.51 144.53
C ASN A 26 30.72 -9.28 143.50
N LEU A 27 30.10 -10.39 143.91
CA LEU A 27 29.19 -11.17 143.05
C LEU A 27 27.89 -10.42 142.73
N LYS A 28 27.35 -9.64 143.67
CA LYS A 28 26.17 -8.78 143.43
C LYS A 28 26.48 -7.66 142.44
N ALA A 29 27.63 -7.00 142.58
CA ALA A 29 28.08 -5.98 141.64
C ALA A 29 28.28 -6.57 140.23
N ALA A 30 28.94 -7.74 140.14
CA ALA A 30 29.12 -8.45 138.88
C ALA A 30 27.79 -8.90 138.26
N LEU A 31 26.80 -9.28 139.07
CA LEU A 31 25.47 -9.65 138.61
C LEU A 31 24.70 -8.43 138.06
N ASP A 32 24.77 -7.28 138.71
CA ASP A 32 24.13 -6.04 138.24
C ASP A 32 24.77 -5.55 136.93
N ASP A 33 26.09 -5.63 136.81
CA ASP A 33 26.81 -5.32 135.57
C ASP A 33 26.42 -6.30 134.44
N LEU A 34 26.30 -7.60 134.74
CA LEU A 34 25.81 -8.60 133.78
C LEU A 34 24.36 -8.33 133.35
N GLN A 35 23.49 -7.93 134.28
CA GLN A 35 22.10 -7.59 133.96
C GLN A 35 22.01 -6.33 133.07
N LYS A 36 22.78 -5.29 133.37
CA LYS A 36 22.88 -4.08 132.53
C LYS A 36 23.43 -4.41 131.14
N LEU A 37 24.47 -5.24 131.06
CA LEU A 37 25.04 -5.68 129.79
C LEU A 37 24.02 -6.49 128.99
N ASN A 38 23.30 -7.41 129.62
CA ASN A 38 22.28 -8.24 128.96
C ASN A 38 21.11 -7.38 128.44
N LEU A 39 20.64 -6.40 129.22
CA LEU A 39 19.63 -5.44 128.75
C LEU A 39 20.11 -4.63 127.54
N LYS A 40 21.36 -4.15 127.58
CA LYS A 40 21.95 -3.41 126.46
C LYS A 40 22.08 -4.27 125.21
N VAL A 41 22.59 -5.50 125.35
CA VAL A 41 22.70 -6.47 124.25
C VAL A 41 21.32 -6.82 123.68
N ASN A 42 20.30 -6.99 124.53
CA ASN A 42 18.95 -7.30 124.08
C ASN A 42 18.31 -6.13 123.30
N GLU A 43 18.58 -4.89 123.71
CA GLU A 43 18.10 -3.71 123.00
C GLU A 43 18.84 -3.49 121.67
N GLU A 44 20.16 -3.66 121.64
CA GLU A 44 20.96 -3.66 120.41
C GLU A 44 20.50 -4.77 119.45
N MET A 45 20.23 -5.97 119.95
CA MET A 45 19.69 -7.09 119.17
C MET A 45 18.33 -6.75 118.57
N LYS A 46 17.41 -6.12 119.32
CA LYS A 46 16.11 -5.69 118.79
C LYS A 46 16.24 -4.67 117.67
N ILE A 47 17.15 -3.70 117.80
CA ILE A 47 17.40 -2.69 116.77
C ILE A 47 17.88 -3.39 115.49
N VAL A 48 18.88 -4.27 115.60
CA VAL A 48 19.44 -5.04 114.47
C VAL A 48 18.37 -5.91 113.82
N ILE A 49 17.54 -6.61 114.60
CA ILE A 49 16.42 -7.40 114.06
C ILE A 49 15.46 -6.49 113.28
N SER A 50 15.09 -5.32 113.83
CA SER A 50 14.19 -4.39 113.15
C SER A 50 14.78 -3.83 111.84
N GLU A 51 16.09 -3.58 111.81
CA GLU A 51 16.79 -3.11 110.62
C GLU A 51 16.87 -4.22 109.57
N LYS A 52 17.17 -5.45 109.98
CA LYS A 52 17.21 -6.63 109.10
C LYS A 52 15.83 -6.95 108.53
N ASP A 53 14.78 -6.81 109.32
CA ASP A 53 13.40 -6.98 108.85
C ASP A 53 13.01 -5.91 107.83
N LYS A 54 13.39 -4.64 108.05
CA LYS A 54 13.19 -3.57 107.07
C LYS A 54 13.99 -3.84 105.78
N GLU A 55 15.27 -4.22 105.89
CA GLU A 55 16.10 -4.58 104.74
C GLU A 55 15.46 -5.72 103.95
N LYS A 56 15.02 -6.79 104.64
CA LYS A 56 14.32 -7.92 104.02
C LYS A 56 13.06 -7.47 103.28
N GLN A 57 12.20 -6.67 103.91
CA GLN A 57 10.98 -6.16 103.26
C GLN A 57 11.31 -5.31 102.03
N THR A 58 12.35 -4.47 102.08
CA THR A 58 12.75 -3.68 100.91
C THR A 58 13.32 -4.53 99.78
N LEU A 59 14.05 -5.60 100.10
CA LEU A 59 14.56 -6.56 99.12
C LEU A 59 13.44 -7.38 98.49
N GLU A 60 12.47 -7.86 99.28
CA GLU A 60 11.28 -8.57 98.79
C GLU A 60 10.45 -7.67 97.85
N ALA A 61 10.26 -6.39 98.21
CA ALA A 61 9.57 -5.44 97.33
C ALA A 61 10.33 -5.20 96.01
N LYS A 62 11.66 -5.06 96.06
CA LYS A 62 12.50 -4.91 94.85
C LYS A 62 12.46 -6.16 93.97
N LEU A 63 12.50 -7.35 94.59
CA LEU A 63 12.40 -8.62 93.89
C LEU A 63 11.05 -8.74 93.18
N ASN A 64 9.95 -8.45 93.87
CA ASN A 64 8.61 -8.45 93.28
C ASN A 64 8.48 -7.47 92.09
N ILE A 65 9.06 -6.27 92.20
CA ILE A 65 9.06 -5.30 91.08
C ILE A 65 9.89 -5.84 89.90
N ALA A 66 11.05 -6.43 90.17
CA ALA A 66 11.90 -7.02 89.14
C ALA A 66 11.21 -8.21 88.45
N ASP A 67 10.55 -9.09 89.20
CA ASP A 67 9.80 -10.24 88.67
C ASP A 67 8.61 -9.80 87.81
N ASN A 68 7.85 -8.79 88.23
CA ASN A 68 6.78 -8.23 87.40
C ASN A 68 7.31 -7.61 86.11
N ARG A 69 8.45 -6.91 86.15
CA ARG A 69 9.10 -6.37 84.94
C ARG A 69 9.59 -7.48 84.01
N ARG A 70 10.17 -8.55 84.56
CA ARG A 70 10.59 -9.73 83.79
C ARG A 70 9.39 -10.39 83.12
N LEU A 71 8.29 -10.59 83.86
CA LEU A 71 7.08 -11.20 83.33
C LEU A 71 6.45 -10.36 82.21
N ASN A 72 6.39 -9.03 82.37
CA ASN A 72 5.90 -8.14 81.33
C ASN A 72 6.78 -8.21 80.07
N ALA A 73 8.11 -8.18 80.23
CA ALA A 73 9.04 -8.30 79.11
C ALA A 73 8.95 -9.67 78.40
N GLU A 74 8.72 -10.75 79.15
CA GLU A 74 8.47 -12.08 78.58
C GLU A 74 7.17 -12.13 77.78
N SER A 75 6.10 -11.49 78.27
CA SER A 75 4.84 -11.36 77.53
C SER A 75 5.03 -10.58 76.23
N GLU A 76 5.69 -9.42 76.28
CA GLU A 76 5.97 -8.59 75.09
C GLU A 76 6.83 -9.35 74.06
N LEU A 77 7.84 -10.10 74.53
CA LEU A 77 8.68 -10.92 73.66
C LEU A 77 7.84 -12.01 72.97
N GLN A 78 6.93 -12.65 73.69
CA GLN A 78 6.06 -13.70 73.15
C GLN A 78 5.08 -13.14 72.11
N ASP A 79 4.51 -11.96 72.34
CA ASP A 79 3.66 -11.27 71.36
C ASP A 79 4.45 -10.91 70.08
N LEU A 80 5.68 -10.40 70.23
CA LEU A 80 6.56 -10.07 69.10
C LEU A 80 6.97 -11.32 68.31
N LEU A 81 7.25 -12.44 68.98
CA LEU A 81 7.56 -13.72 68.33
C LEU A 81 6.36 -14.25 67.56
N GLN A 82 5.15 -14.15 68.12
CA GLN A 82 3.93 -14.54 67.42
C GLN A 82 3.70 -13.66 66.19
N GLN A 83 3.87 -12.34 66.31
CA GLN A 83 3.77 -11.42 65.16
C GLN A 83 4.81 -11.74 64.07
N ASN A 84 6.05 -12.05 64.44
CA ASN A 84 7.07 -12.49 63.47
C ASN A 84 6.64 -13.76 62.74
N SER A 85 6.06 -14.74 63.44
CA SER A 85 5.60 -15.98 62.81
C SER A 85 4.47 -15.73 61.78
N VAL A 86 3.57 -14.78 62.06
CA VAL A 86 2.51 -14.37 61.14
C VAL A 86 3.09 -13.64 59.94
N LEU A 87 4.01 -12.70 60.15
CA LEU A 87 4.69 -11.99 59.06
C LEU A 87 5.50 -12.93 58.15
N GLU A 88 6.14 -13.95 58.72
CA GLU A 88 6.84 -14.98 57.95
C GLU A 88 5.87 -15.79 57.06
N ALA A 89 4.69 -16.14 57.58
CA ALA A 89 3.64 -16.81 56.80
C ALA A 89 3.08 -15.92 55.69
N ASP A 90 2.81 -14.64 55.97
CA ASP A 90 2.33 -13.66 54.98
C ASP A 90 3.38 -13.42 53.88
N LEU A 91 4.67 -13.34 54.24
CA LEU A 91 5.76 -13.23 53.26
C LEU A 91 5.86 -14.48 52.37
N ALA A 92 5.63 -15.67 52.92
CA ALA A 92 5.63 -16.90 52.13
C ALA A 92 4.46 -16.93 51.13
N THR A 93 3.25 -16.54 51.56
CA THR A 93 2.07 -16.48 50.67
C THR A 93 2.22 -15.43 49.57
N LEU A 94 2.72 -14.23 49.90
CA LEU A 94 3.01 -13.18 48.92
C LEU A 94 4.06 -13.61 47.88
N LYS A 95 5.10 -14.35 48.29
CA LYS A 95 6.10 -14.89 47.36
C LYS A 95 5.48 -15.87 46.36
N ILE A 96 4.58 -16.74 46.82
CA ILE A 96 3.87 -17.69 45.95
C ILE A 96 2.99 -16.94 44.94
N GLN A 97 2.19 -15.96 45.41
CA GLN A 97 1.35 -15.14 44.54
C GLN A 97 2.16 -14.35 43.50
N LEU A 98 3.32 -13.82 43.90
CA LEU A 98 4.21 -13.09 43.01
C LEU A 98 4.78 -13.99 41.91
N GLU A 99 5.24 -15.21 42.25
CA GLU A 99 5.74 -16.14 41.24
C GLU A 99 4.65 -16.67 40.31
N GLU A 100 3.43 -16.87 40.82
CA GLU A 100 2.30 -17.27 39.99
C GLU A 100 1.89 -16.15 39.01
N ALA A 101 1.87 -14.89 39.47
CA ALA A 101 1.62 -13.74 38.61
C ALA A 101 2.72 -13.54 37.54
N LYS A 102 3.99 -13.70 37.90
CA LYS A 102 5.11 -13.65 36.92
C LYS A 102 4.98 -14.72 35.86
N LYS A 103 4.68 -15.97 36.25
CA LYS A 103 4.51 -17.08 35.32
C LYS A 103 3.36 -16.85 34.34
N GLU A 104 2.25 -16.26 34.82
CA GLU A 104 1.13 -15.92 33.94
C GLU A 104 1.50 -14.78 32.95
N ILE A 105 2.24 -13.76 33.40
CA ILE A 105 2.73 -12.69 32.51
C ILE A 105 3.66 -13.26 31.43
N GLU A 106 4.60 -14.14 31.79
CA GLU A 106 5.53 -14.79 30.85
C GLU A 106 4.78 -15.64 29.81
N LYS A 107 3.71 -16.33 30.23
CA LYS A 107 2.82 -17.09 29.35
C LYS A 107 2.06 -16.19 28.37
N GLN A 108 1.46 -15.09 28.85
CA GLN A 108 0.76 -14.14 27.96
C GLN A 108 1.74 -13.48 26.98
N SER A 109 2.95 -13.09 27.43
CA SER A 109 4.00 -12.55 26.57
C SER A 109 4.39 -13.52 25.45
N SER A 110 4.56 -14.81 25.78
CA SER A 110 4.88 -15.86 24.81
C SER A 110 3.77 -16.05 23.78
N ARG A 111 2.49 -15.98 24.19
CA ARG A 111 1.33 -16.12 23.29
C ARG A 111 1.24 -14.98 22.28
N VAL A 112 1.50 -13.73 22.72
CA VAL A 112 1.51 -12.57 21.81
C VAL A 112 2.60 -12.70 20.74
N VAL A 113 3.79 -13.18 21.11
CA VAL A 113 4.88 -13.46 20.13
C VAL A 113 4.47 -14.54 19.14
N LEU A 114 3.85 -15.63 19.62
CA LEU A 114 3.34 -16.72 18.78
C LEU A 114 2.29 -16.21 17.78
N CYS A 115 1.35 -15.37 18.23
CA CYS A 115 0.32 -14.78 17.38
C CYS A 115 0.91 -13.87 16.29
N GLY A 116 1.94 -13.07 16.64
CA GLY A 116 2.70 -12.29 15.67
C GLY A 116 3.43 -13.16 14.64
N GLY A 117 3.98 -14.30 15.07
CA GLY A 117 4.60 -15.30 14.19
C GLY A 117 3.60 -15.95 13.24
N GLU A 118 2.44 -16.36 13.73
CA GLU A 118 1.35 -16.91 12.91
C GLU A 118 0.87 -15.92 11.84
N ALA A 119 0.67 -14.65 12.22
CA ALA A 119 0.32 -13.59 11.27
C ALA A 119 1.39 -13.41 10.19
N ALA A 120 2.67 -13.43 10.56
CA ALA A 120 3.78 -13.31 9.62
C ALA A 120 3.87 -14.51 8.66
N VAL A 121 3.63 -15.73 9.14
CA VAL A 121 3.59 -16.94 8.30
C VAL A 121 2.44 -16.86 7.31
N GLU A 122 1.24 -16.46 7.76
CA GLU A 122 0.07 -16.28 6.89
C GLU A 122 0.35 -15.25 5.78
N MET A 123 0.93 -14.10 6.13
CA MET A 123 1.31 -13.06 5.17
C MET A 123 2.34 -13.54 4.13
N THR A 124 3.34 -14.31 4.55
CA THR A 124 4.36 -14.84 3.62
C THR A 124 3.81 -15.92 2.71
N GLN A 125 2.88 -16.74 3.19
CA GLN A 125 2.16 -17.71 2.37
C GLN A 125 1.29 -17.02 1.31
N ASP A 126 0.59 -15.95 1.68
CA ASP A 126 -0.21 -15.17 0.73
C ASP A 126 0.67 -14.51 -0.35
N ALA A 127 1.85 -14.00 0.03
CA ALA A 127 2.83 -13.46 -0.92
C ALA A 127 3.36 -14.53 -1.90
N LEU A 128 3.63 -15.75 -1.42
CA LEU A 128 4.03 -16.88 -2.28
C LEU A 128 2.92 -17.28 -3.25
N ALA A 129 1.69 -17.41 -2.77
CA ALA A 129 0.53 -17.74 -3.60
C ALA A 129 0.25 -16.69 -4.70
N ALA A 130 0.60 -15.42 -4.44
CA ALA A 130 0.54 -14.35 -5.44
C ALA A 130 1.57 -14.52 -6.55
N MET A 131 2.79 -14.95 -6.20
CA MET A 131 3.86 -15.19 -7.19
C MET A 131 3.58 -16.41 -8.07
N ASP A 132 3.00 -17.47 -7.51
CA ASP A 132 2.68 -18.70 -8.24
C ASP A 132 1.48 -18.57 -9.19
N GLY A 133 0.85 -17.39 -9.26
CA GLY A 133 -0.24 -17.10 -10.20
C GLY A 133 -1.59 -17.72 -9.85
N THR A 134 -1.71 -18.35 -8.67
CA THR A 134 -2.94 -19.00 -8.18
C THR A 134 -4.03 -18.03 -7.67
N LEU A 135 -3.73 -16.73 -7.52
CA LEU A 135 -4.59 -15.76 -6.83
C LEU A 135 -5.57 -14.96 -7.72
N GLN A 136 -6.08 -15.50 -8.81
CA GLN A 136 -7.08 -14.77 -9.59
C GLN A 136 -8.48 -14.69 -8.93
N THR A 137 -8.76 -15.35 -7.79
CA THR A 137 -10.16 -15.36 -7.29
C THR A 137 -10.43 -15.33 -5.78
N GLU A 138 -9.53 -15.63 -4.84
CA GLU A 138 -10.00 -15.85 -3.44
C GLU A 138 -9.29 -15.07 -2.30
N ARG A 139 -8.10 -14.51 -2.49
CA ARG A 139 -7.44 -13.68 -1.45
C ARG A 139 -6.82 -12.42 -2.02
N ASN A 140 -7.66 -11.40 -2.23
CA ASN A 140 -7.21 -10.05 -2.53
C ASN A 140 -6.77 -9.39 -1.21
N PRO A 141 -5.63 -8.67 -1.12
CA PRO A 141 -5.26 -7.90 0.07
C PRO A 141 -6.41 -7.03 0.61
N ALA A 142 -7.28 -6.55 -0.28
CA ALA A 142 -8.49 -5.82 0.12
C ALA A 142 -9.48 -6.64 0.96
N THR A 143 -9.67 -7.94 0.67
CA THR A 143 -10.62 -8.80 1.42
C THR A 143 -10.05 -9.24 2.76
N LEU A 144 -8.74 -9.43 2.86
CA LEU A 144 -8.04 -9.69 4.11
C LEU A 144 -8.10 -8.47 5.04
N ALA A 145 -7.84 -7.28 4.51
CA ALA A 145 -8.00 -6.03 5.27
C ALA A 145 -9.46 -5.82 5.71
N ASP A 146 -10.44 -6.11 4.83
CA ASP A 146 -11.87 -5.96 5.14
C ASP A 146 -12.30 -6.84 6.31
N THR A 147 -11.94 -8.13 6.25
CA THR A 147 -12.29 -9.13 7.28
C THR A 147 -11.61 -8.83 8.61
N ALA A 148 -10.33 -8.43 8.60
CA ALA A 148 -9.60 -8.06 9.82
C ALA A 148 -10.15 -6.76 10.46
N LEU A 149 -10.48 -5.75 9.66
CA LEU A 149 -11.12 -4.52 10.16
C LEU A 149 -12.54 -4.76 10.67
N GLN A 150 -13.29 -5.67 10.04
CA GLN A 150 -14.60 -6.09 10.52
C GLN A 150 -14.51 -6.81 11.87
N TYR A 151 -13.50 -7.68 12.05
CA TYR A 151 -13.25 -8.33 13.32
C TYR A 151 -12.91 -7.32 14.44
N LEU A 152 -12.05 -6.34 14.14
CA LEU A 152 -11.69 -5.27 15.09
C LEU A 152 -12.90 -4.40 15.44
N ALA A 153 -13.75 -4.07 14.46
CA ALA A 153 -14.98 -3.30 14.70
C ALA A 153 -15.99 -4.05 15.58
N ALA A 154 -16.06 -5.38 15.47
CA ALA A 154 -16.94 -6.22 16.26
C ALA A 154 -16.43 -6.46 17.70
N ASN A 155 -15.10 -6.45 17.91
CA ASN A 155 -14.47 -6.77 19.19
C ASN A 155 -13.76 -5.57 19.79
N THR A 156 -14.52 -4.65 20.39
CA THR A 156 -13.99 -3.42 21.00
C THR A 156 -13.32 -3.64 22.36
N GLN A 157 -13.53 -4.79 23.00
CA GLN A 157 -12.92 -5.13 24.28
C GLN A 157 -11.54 -5.77 24.07
N MET A 158 -10.48 -5.10 24.52
CA MET A 158 -9.12 -5.68 24.47
C MET A 158 -8.94 -6.85 25.44
N LYS A 159 -9.48 -6.75 26.66
CA LYS A 159 -9.33 -7.80 27.68
C LYS A 159 -9.95 -9.11 27.18
N GLY A 160 -9.12 -10.14 27.04
CA GLY A 160 -9.53 -11.48 26.59
C GLY A 160 -9.41 -11.73 25.07
N ASN A 161 -9.24 -10.67 24.26
CA ASN A 161 -9.08 -10.77 22.80
C ASN A 161 -7.71 -10.25 22.30
N GLU A 162 -6.74 -10.12 23.20
CA GLU A 162 -5.44 -9.49 22.97
C GLU A 162 -4.69 -10.11 21.78
N GLU A 163 -4.70 -11.44 21.68
CA GLU A 163 -4.12 -12.22 20.57
C GLU A 163 -4.80 -11.93 19.24
N SER A 164 -6.12 -12.07 19.17
CA SER A 164 -6.88 -11.87 17.94
C SER A 164 -6.82 -10.42 17.45
N ILE A 165 -6.78 -9.46 18.37
CA ILE A 165 -6.61 -8.03 18.07
C ILE A 165 -5.20 -7.76 17.55
N ALA A 166 -4.16 -8.33 18.17
CA ALA A 166 -2.79 -8.22 17.69
C ALA A 166 -2.63 -8.81 16.29
N LYS A 167 -3.15 -10.03 16.06
CA LYS A 167 -3.16 -10.66 14.74
C LYS A 167 -3.88 -9.81 13.69
N SER A 168 -5.09 -9.33 14.00
CA SER A 168 -5.88 -8.50 13.08
C SER A 168 -5.17 -7.17 12.78
N ALA A 169 -4.55 -6.53 13.77
CA ALA A 169 -3.80 -5.28 13.57
C ALA A 169 -2.61 -5.47 12.60
N ILE A 170 -1.89 -6.58 12.74
CA ILE A 170 -0.77 -6.93 11.84
C ILE A 170 -1.27 -7.16 10.41
N LEU A 171 -2.35 -7.96 10.25
CA LEU A 171 -2.94 -8.25 8.95
C LEU A 171 -3.45 -6.98 8.25
N VAL A 172 -4.10 -6.07 8.98
CA VAL A 172 -4.54 -4.78 8.45
C VAL A 172 -3.36 -3.93 7.98
N ALA A 173 -2.33 -3.79 8.81
CA ALA A 173 -1.16 -2.99 8.46
C ALA A 173 -0.48 -3.51 7.18
N HIS A 174 -0.31 -4.83 7.06
CA HIS A 174 0.29 -5.43 5.88
C HIS A 174 -0.59 -5.32 4.64
N SER A 175 -1.86 -5.69 4.75
CA SER A 175 -2.79 -5.71 3.62
C SER A 175 -2.99 -4.31 3.03
N THR A 176 -3.09 -3.29 3.89
CA THR A 176 -3.16 -1.89 3.45
C THR A 176 -1.85 -1.43 2.80
N ALA A 177 -0.68 -1.87 3.29
CA ALA A 177 0.61 -1.58 2.66
C ALA A 177 0.78 -2.28 1.30
N GLN A 178 0.26 -3.49 1.13
CA GLN A 178 0.27 -4.18 -0.16
C GLN A 178 -0.67 -3.48 -1.16
N LEU A 179 -1.86 -3.07 -0.71
CA LEU A 179 -2.80 -2.31 -1.54
C LEU A 179 -2.23 -0.93 -1.92
N SER A 180 -1.49 -0.27 -1.04
CA SER A 180 -0.82 1.00 -1.35
C SER A 180 0.28 0.83 -2.39
N ALA A 181 1.05 -0.26 -2.34
CA ALA A 181 2.02 -0.59 -3.38
C ALA A 181 1.33 -0.78 -4.74
N GLN A 182 0.23 -1.55 -4.79
CA GLN A 182 -0.56 -1.75 -6.01
C GLN A 182 -1.11 -0.44 -6.58
N LEU A 183 -1.67 0.42 -5.72
CA LEU A 183 -2.19 1.74 -6.10
C LEU A 183 -1.08 2.66 -6.65
N THR A 184 0.09 2.62 -6.02
CA THR A 184 1.25 3.44 -6.42
C THR A 184 1.82 2.98 -7.75
N ASP A 185 1.95 1.67 -7.95
CA ASP A 185 2.34 1.10 -9.23
C ASP A 185 1.35 1.56 -10.30
N LEU A 186 0.06 1.38 -10.05
CA LEU A 186 -0.99 1.72 -11.00
C LEU A 186 -1.04 3.22 -11.34
N SER A 187 -0.84 4.09 -10.35
CA SER A 187 -0.68 5.54 -10.55
C SER A 187 0.53 5.86 -11.43
N ASN A 188 1.69 5.26 -11.16
CA ASN A 188 2.90 5.42 -11.98
C ASN A 188 2.73 4.83 -13.39
N THR A 189 1.82 3.88 -13.55
CA THR A 189 1.53 3.26 -14.85
C THR A 189 0.50 4.02 -15.69
N SER A 190 -0.30 4.88 -15.07
CA SER A 190 -1.39 5.61 -15.71
C SER A 190 -0.84 6.75 -16.56
N THR A 191 -1.31 6.86 -17.80
CA THR A 191 -1.06 8.04 -18.66
C THR A 191 -2.04 9.18 -18.40
N ASP A 192 -3.09 8.92 -17.62
CA ASP A 192 -4.10 9.90 -17.20
C ASP A 192 -3.66 10.52 -15.86
N ALA A 193 -3.36 11.82 -15.90
CA ALA A 193 -2.89 12.59 -14.74
C ALA A 193 -3.98 12.75 -13.67
N GLU A 194 -5.25 12.92 -14.06
CA GLU A 194 -6.36 13.05 -13.11
C GLU A 194 -6.62 11.73 -12.38
N LEU A 195 -6.55 10.61 -13.12
CA LEU A 195 -6.65 9.27 -12.52
C LEU A 195 -5.49 9.01 -11.55
N SER A 196 -4.26 9.43 -11.91
CA SER A 196 -3.08 9.28 -11.07
C SER A 196 -3.22 10.07 -9.77
N ASP A 197 -3.65 11.33 -9.84
CA ASP A 197 -3.90 12.17 -8.67
C ASP A 197 -5.01 11.60 -7.78
N LYS A 198 -6.08 11.07 -8.38
CA LYS A 198 -7.16 10.38 -7.65
C LYS A 198 -6.63 9.15 -6.92
N LEU A 199 -5.90 8.26 -7.58
CA LEU A 199 -5.35 7.04 -6.97
C LEU A 199 -4.39 7.38 -5.82
N ASN A 200 -3.54 8.40 -5.98
CA ASN A 200 -2.64 8.86 -4.93
C ASN A 200 -3.40 9.49 -3.74
N GLY A 201 -4.46 10.25 -4.02
CA GLY A 201 -5.36 10.79 -2.99
C GLY A 201 -6.03 9.69 -2.17
N GLU A 202 -6.64 8.71 -2.84
CA GLU A 202 -7.26 7.56 -2.19
C GLU A 202 -6.24 6.76 -1.37
N CYS A 203 -5.05 6.49 -1.91
CA CYS A 203 -3.96 5.81 -1.21
C CYS A 203 -3.58 6.51 0.10
N ARG A 204 -3.37 7.84 0.08
CA ARG A 204 -3.05 8.62 1.28
C ARG A 204 -4.17 8.59 2.31
N THR A 205 -5.41 8.76 1.86
CA THR A 205 -6.56 8.79 2.78
C THR A 205 -6.86 7.43 3.40
N MET A 206 -6.58 6.33 2.69
CA MET A 206 -6.62 4.96 3.19
C MET A 206 -5.53 4.69 4.24
N LEU A 207 -4.28 5.07 3.95
CA LEU A 207 -3.17 4.91 4.89
C LEU A 207 -3.39 5.72 6.17
N ASN A 208 -3.84 6.97 6.07
CA ASN A 208 -4.11 7.81 7.23
C ASN A 208 -5.24 7.22 8.12
N ALA A 209 -6.36 6.80 7.52
CA ALA A 209 -7.45 6.18 8.28
C ALA A 209 -7.03 4.86 8.96
N THR A 210 -6.20 4.08 8.27
CA THR A 210 -5.63 2.84 8.84
C THR A 210 -4.66 3.16 9.99
N MET A 211 -3.82 4.18 9.83
CA MET A 211 -2.89 4.63 10.87
C MET A 211 -3.64 5.11 12.12
N GLU A 212 -4.67 5.94 11.97
CA GLU A 212 -5.52 6.38 13.10
C GLU A 212 -6.17 5.20 13.84
N CYS A 213 -6.63 4.19 13.10
CA CYS A 213 -7.17 2.96 13.67
C CYS A 213 -6.11 2.19 14.48
N LEU A 214 -4.90 2.01 13.93
CA LEU A 214 -3.80 1.31 14.59
C LEU A 214 -3.23 2.09 15.78
N GLU A 215 -3.22 3.42 15.73
CA GLU A 215 -2.83 4.28 16.85
C GLU A 215 -3.78 4.14 18.03
N CYS A 216 -5.09 3.98 17.77
CA CYS A 216 -6.07 3.69 18.82
C CYS A 216 -5.73 2.36 19.52
N ILE A 217 -5.42 1.31 18.75
CA ILE A 217 -5.03 -0.01 19.25
C ILE A 217 -3.73 0.08 20.06
N LYS A 218 -2.75 0.83 19.57
CA LYS A 218 -1.49 1.12 20.30
C LYS A 218 -1.75 1.82 21.64
N GLY A 219 -2.77 2.68 21.71
CA GLY A 219 -3.23 3.34 22.93
C GLY A 219 -3.98 2.42 23.91
N GLY A 220 -4.14 1.13 23.60
CA GLY A 220 -4.82 0.16 24.45
C GLY A 220 -6.34 0.16 24.31
N ASN A 221 -6.89 0.69 23.22
CA ASN A 221 -8.33 0.73 22.98
C ASN A 221 -8.67 0.35 21.53
N VAL A 222 -9.88 -0.20 21.29
CA VAL A 222 -10.34 -0.51 19.94
C VAL A 222 -11.60 0.30 19.64
N SER A 223 -11.49 1.23 18.69
CA SER A 223 -12.57 2.12 18.31
C SER A 223 -13.29 1.59 17.06
N ALA A 224 -14.51 1.09 17.25
CA ALA A 224 -15.39 0.65 16.15
C ALA A 224 -15.57 1.70 15.04
N PRO A 225 -15.81 3.01 15.31
CA PRO A 225 -15.95 4.00 14.24
C PRO A 225 -14.65 4.22 13.46
N LEU A 226 -13.47 4.16 14.09
CA LEU A 226 -12.19 4.27 13.39
C LEU A 226 -11.93 3.03 12.52
N CYS A 227 -12.22 1.83 13.03
CA CYS A 227 -12.13 0.59 12.25
C CYS A 227 -13.07 0.62 11.04
N GLY A 228 -14.31 1.11 11.23
CA GLY A 228 -15.29 1.27 10.16
C GLY A 228 -14.86 2.30 9.10
N ALA A 229 -14.27 3.43 9.52
CA ALA A 229 -13.73 4.43 8.60
C ALA A 229 -12.56 3.90 7.79
N ALA A 230 -11.60 3.23 8.44
CA ALA A 230 -10.48 2.56 7.76
C ALA A 230 -10.98 1.54 6.75
N ARG A 231 -11.99 0.73 7.12
CA ARG A 231 -12.60 -0.28 6.25
C ARG A 231 -13.21 0.33 4.99
N ALA A 232 -13.98 1.41 5.15
CA ALA A 232 -14.58 2.12 4.03
C ALA A 232 -13.52 2.66 3.04
N ARG A 233 -12.40 3.17 3.56
CA ARG A 233 -11.30 3.69 2.72
C ARG A 233 -10.51 2.59 2.03
N VAL A 234 -10.28 1.46 2.70
CA VAL A 234 -9.66 0.27 2.07
C VAL A 234 -10.51 -0.23 0.91
N LEU A 235 -11.84 -0.34 1.09
CA LEU A 235 -12.75 -0.75 0.03
C LEU A 235 -12.77 0.26 -1.15
N ALA A 236 -12.78 1.56 -0.86
CA ALA A 236 -12.72 2.61 -1.89
C ALA A 236 -11.40 2.57 -2.68
N GLY A 237 -10.27 2.39 -1.99
CA GLY A 237 -8.95 2.21 -2.60
C GLY A 237 -8.90 0.96 -3.49
N ALA A 238 -9.44 -0.16 -3.01
CA ALA A 238 -9.50 -1.42 -3.76
C ALA A 238 -10.38 -1.32 -5.01
N GLN A 239 -11.56 -0.67 -4.92
CA GLN A 239 -12.43 -0.42 -6.06
C GLN A 239 -11.75 0.48 -7.10
N SER A 240 -11.06 1.53 -6.65
CA SER A 240 -10.31 2.43 -7.53
C SER A 240 -9.15 1.71 -8.20
N ALA A 241 -8.42 0.85 -7.48
CA ALA A 241 -7.37 0.01 -8.04
C ALA A 241 -7.93 -0.96 -9.09
N ALA A 242 -9.06 -1.62 -8.82
CA ALA A 242 -9.71 -2.53 -9.77
C ALA A 242 -10.19 -1.78 -11.03
N ALA A 243 -10.82 -0.61 -10.88
CA ALA A 243 -11.28 0.21 -11.99
C ALA A 243 -10.11 0.73 -12.83
N ALA A 244 -9.04 1.18 -12.20
CA ALA A 244 -7.84 1.63 -12.90
C ALA A 244 -7.07 0.47 -13.54
N ALA A 245 -7.08 -0.74 -12.95
CA ALA A 245 -6.51 -1.93 -13.55
C ALA A 245 -7.30 -2.33 -14.80
N ALA A 246 -8.63 -2.29 -14.74
CA ALA A 246 -9.49 -2.50 -15.91
C ALA A 246 -9.25 -1.45 -17.01
N ARG A 247 -9.04 -0.17 -16.64
CA ARG A 247 -8.66 0.89 -17.59
C ARG A 247 -7.24 0.74 -18.13
N SER A 248 -6.31 0.22 -17.35
CA SER A 248 -4.95 -0.10 -17.81
C SER A 248 -4.97 -1.25 -18.83
N HIS A 249 -5.88 -2.21 -18.67
CA HIS A 249 -6.17 -3.22 -19.68
C HIS A 249 -6.88 -2.64 -20.93
N SER A 250 -7.56 -1.49 -20.80
CA SER A 250 -8.21 -0.79 -21.93
C SER A 250 -7.34 0.27 -22.60
N HIS A 251 -6.19 0.64 -22.03
CA HIS A 251 -5.19 1.46 -22.73
C HIS A 251 -4.51 0.54 -23.73
N LEU A 252 -5.09 0.50 -24.95
CA LEU A 252 -4.63 -0.29 -26.09
C LEU A 252 -3.11 -0.30 -26.12
N ARG A 253 -2.50 -1.47 -25.89
CA ARG A 253 -1.05 -1.59 -26.00
C ARG A 253 -0.71 -1.21 -27.44
N VAL A 254 0.42 -0.53 -27.63
CA VAL A 254 0.94 -0.23 -28.97
C VAL A 254 0.91 -1.49 -29.85
N ASP A 255 1.20 -2.65 -29.26
CA ASP A 255 1.09 -3.97 -29.90
C ASP A 255 -0.31 -4.34 -30.37
N ASP A 256 -1.34 -4.08 -29.55
CA ASP A 256 -2.73 -4.37 -29.89
C ASP A 256 -3.19 -3.49 -31.06
N GLU A 257 -2.78 -2.20 -31.08
CA GLU A 257 -3.10 -1.33 -32.21
C GLU A 257 -2.32 -1.62 -33.48
N LEU A 258 -1.07 -2.07 -33.37
CA LEU A 258 -0.33 -2.51 -34.55
C LEU A 258 -0.90 -3.83 -35.11
N ALA A 259 -1.38 -4.71 -34.24
CA ALA A 259 -2.11 -5.91 -34.66
C ALA A 259 -3.51 -5.59 -35.22
N GLY A 260 -4.20 -4.59 -34.65
CA GLY A 260 -5.46 -4.08 -35.17
C GLY A 260 -5.33 -3.46 -36.55
N MET A 261 -4.29 -2.64 -36.75
CA MET A 261 -3.94 -2.08 -38.05
C MET A 261 -3.70 -3.18 -39.09
N ASP A 262 -2.96 -4.23 -38.77
CA ASP A 262 -2.73 -5.33 -39.71
C ASP A 262 -4.01 -5.98 -40.22
N ARG A 263 -4.93 -6.30 -39.30
CA ARG A 263 -6.23 -6.87 -39.68
C ARG A 263 -7.00 -5.89 -40.57
N ALA A 264 -7.05 -4.62 -40.20
CA ALA A 264 -7.76 -3.61 -40.96
C ALA A 264 -7.17 -3.40 -42.37
N ILE A 265 -5.84 -3.46 -42.52
CA ILE A 265 -5.18 -3.37 -43.83
C ILE A 265 -5.40 -4.64 -44.66
N GLN A 266 -5.40 -5.83 -44.04
CA GLN A 266 -5.75 -7.07 -44.72
C GLN A 266 -7.19 -7.04 -45.24
N GLU A 267 -8.13 -6.56 -44.42
CA GLU A 267 -9.53 -6.39 -44.79
C GLU A 267 -9.67 -5.38 -45.94
N ALA A 268 -9.04 -4.21 -45.85
CA ALA A 268 -9.05 -3.20 -46.91
C ALA A 268 -8.47 -3.74 -48.24
N ALA A 269 -7.40 -4.54 -48.17
CA ALA A 269 -6.83 -5.20 -49.35
C ALA A 269 -7.83 -6.18 -49.99
N SER A 270 -8.50 -6.99 -49.17
CA SER A 270 -9.51 -7.95 -49.66
C SER A 270 -10.70 -7.25 -50.31
N GLN A 271 -11.09 -6.07 -49.79
CA GLN A 271 -12.17 -5.27 -50.35
C GLN A 271 -11.80 -4.73 -51.73
N ILE A 272 -10.57 -4.22 -51.91
CA ILE A 272 -10.09 -3.77 -53.24
C ILE A 272 -10.00 -4.93 -54.23
N GLU A 273 -9.51 -6.10 -53.80
CA GLU A 273 -9.49 -7.31 -54.64
C GLU A 273 -10.90 -7.75 -55.06
N SER A 274 -11.88 -7.65 -54.16
CA SER A 274 -13.29 -7.92 -54.48
C SER A 274 -13.85 -6.93 -55.49
N LEU A 275 -13.53 -5.63 -55.35
CA LEU A 275 -13.92 -4.61 -56.33
C LEU A 275 -13.31 -4.89 -57.71
N LEU A 276 -12.05 -5.33 -57.75
CA LEU A 276 -11.37 -5.69 -59.00
C LEU A 276 -12.04 -6.89 -59.69
N ALA A 277 -12.38 -7.92 -58.93
CA ALA A 277 -13.11 -9.08 -59.44
C ALA A 277 -14.50 -8.69 -59.95
N ALA A 278 -15.23 -7.84 -59.21
CA ALA A 278 -16.55 -7.35 -59.60
C ALA A 278 -16.50 -6.51 -60.88
N SER A 279 -15.54 -5.58 -60.99
CA SER A 279 -15.34 -4.77 -62.21
C SER A 279 -15.01 -5.65 -63.42
N ARG A 280 -14.13 -6.67 -63.26
CA ARG A 280 -13.81 -7.63 -64.33
C ARG A 280 -15.00 -8.46 -64.81
N ALA A 281 -15.97 -8.72 -63.93
CA ALA A 281 -17.19 -9.47 -64.27
C ALA A 281 -18.31 -8.59 -64.84
N GLY A 282 -18.42 -7.34 -64.40
CA GLY A 282 -19.56 -6.46 -64.69
C GLY A 282 -19.30 -5.34 -65.71
N ASP A 283 -18.06 -4.89 -65.87
CA ASP A 283 -17.70 -3.83 -66.81
C ASP A 283 -17.26 -4.40 -68.17
N SER A 284 -17.39 -3.61 -69.25
CA SER A 284 -16.93 -4.00 -70.58
C SER A 284 -16.33 -2.82 -71.36
N GLY A 285 -15.55 -3.13 -72.40
CA GLY A 285 -14.93 -2.13 -73.27
C GLY A 285 -13.94 -1.22 -72.54
N VAL A 286 -13.91 0.07 -72.92
CA VAL A 286 -13.01 1.08 -72.37
C VAL A 286 -13.20 1.27 -70.86
N LYS A 287 -14.43 1.14 -70.35
CA LYS A 287 -14.74 1.26 -68.91
C LYS A 287 -14.03 0.18 -68.08
N LEU A 288 -14.00 -1.05 -68.57
CA LEU A 288 -13.28 -2.15 -67.93
C LEU A 288 -11.77 -1.91 -67.92
N GLU A 289 -11.21 -1.40 -69.03
CA GLU A 289 -9.79 -1.12 -69.12
C GLU A 289 -9.34 -0.03 -68.14
N VAL A 290 -10.15 1.02 -68.00
CA VAL A 290 -9.91 2.12 -67.05
C VAL A 290 -10.04 1.64 -65.60
N ASN A 291 -11.17 1.03 -65.26
CA ASN A 291 -11.45 0.59 -63.89
C ASN A 291 -10.46 -0.49 -63.44
N GLY A 292 -10.13 -1.44 -64.32
CA GLY A 292 -9.16 -2.50 -64.05
C GLY A 292 -7.77 -1.94 -63.73
N LYS A 293 -7.26 -0.99 -64.53
CA LYS A 293 -5.94 -0.38 -64.31
C LYS A 293 -5.84 0.38 -62.99
N ILE A 294 -6.89 1.10 -62.60
CA ILE A 294 -6.93 1.82 -61.31
C ILE A 294 -6.97 0.84 -60.15
N LEU A 295 -7.85 -0.16 -60.21
CA LEU A 295 -7.99 -1.15 -59.14
C LEU A 295 -6.72 -2.03 -59.01
N ASP A 296 -6.07 -2.42 -60.11
CA ASP A 296 -4.78 -3.12 -60.09
C ASP A 296 -3.68 -2.28 -59.40
N ALA A 297 -3.67 -0.96 -59.65
CA ALA A 297 -2.74 -0.06 -58.97
C ALA A 297 -3.08 0.13 -57.47
N CYS A 298 -4.37 0.19 -57.10
CA CYS A 298 -4.82 0.20 -55.71
C CYS A 298 -4.44 -1.09 -54.97
N THR A 299 -4.59 -2.26 -55.61
CA THR A 299 -4.17 -3.56 -55.07
C THR A 299 -2.66 -3.57 -54.83
N THR A 300 -1.87 -3.08 -55.80
CA THR A 300 -0.41 -2.99 -55.68
C THR A 300 0.00 -2.08 -54.52
N LEU A 301 -0.64 -0.91 -54.38
CA LEU A 301 -0.42 0.00 -53.26
C LEU A 301 -0.75 -0.67 -51.93
N MET A 302 -1.91 -1.31 -51.80
CA MET A 302 -2.30 -1.96 -50.56
C MET A 302 -1.39 -3.14 -50.19
N ALA A 303 -0.89 -3.88 -51.18
CA ALA A 303 0.12 -4.92 -50.97
C ALA A 303 1.43 -4.34 -50.40
N ALA A 304 1.89 -3.20 -50.91
CA ALA A 304 3.04 -2.51 -50.36
C ALA A 304 2.80 -2.02 -48.92
N VAL A 305 1.59 -1.53 -48.61
CA VAL A 305 1.20 -1.11 -47.25
C VAL A 305 1.18 -2.32 -46.30
N LYS A 306 0.68 -3.48 -46.72
CA LYS A 306 0.73 -4.72 -45.93
C LYS A 306 2.16 -5.08 -45.51
N VAL A 307 3.10 -5.02 -46.46
CA VAL A 307 4.53 -5.29 -46.18
C VAL A 307 5.07 -4.25 -45.19
N LEU A 308 4.76 -2.97 -45.37
CA LEU A 308 5.21 -1.91 -44.46
C LEU A 308 4.68 -2.12 -43.03
N VAL A 309 3.41 -2.47 -42.86
CA VAL A 309 2.78 -2.75 -41.56
C VAL A 309 3.38 -3.98 -40.90
N HIS A 310 3.73 -5.00 -41.67
CA HIS A 310 4.45 -6.17 -41.19
C HIS A 310 5.85 -5.80 -40.67
N GLU A 311 6.64 -5.09 -41.47
CA GLU A 311 8.00 -4.67 -41.09
C GLU A 311 8.01 -3.69 -39.91
N SER A 312 7.00 -2.81 -39.80
CA SER A 312 6.84 -1.89 -38.67
C SER A 312 6.70 -2.66 -37.36
N ARG A 313 5.93 -3.75 -37.38
CA ARG A 313 5.68 -4.59 -36.21
C ARG A 313 6.88 -5.48 -35.89
N ALA A 314 7.55 -6.01 -36.91
CA ALA A 314 8.82 -6.71 -36.74
C ALA A 314 9.88 -5.81 -36.08
N LEU A 315 9.96 -4.53 -36.48
CA LEU A 315 10.83 -3.54 -35.84
C LEU A 315 10.45 -3.31 -34.38
N GLN A 316 9.15 -3.25 -34.05
CA GLN A 316 8.74 -3.18 -32.64
C GLN A 316 9.16 -4.43 -31.88
N THR A 317 9.05 -5.63 -32.47
CA THR A 317 9.47 -6.89 -31.81
C THR A 317 10.98 -6.98 -31.59
N GLU A 318 11.81 -6.36 -32.43
CA GLU A 318 13.27 -6.29 -32.21
C GLU A 318 13.66 -5.52 -30.93
N LEU A 319 12.74 -4.72 -30.38
CA LEU A 319 12.99 -3.90 -29.20
C LEU A 319 13.06 -4.70 -27.88
N GLY A 320 12.64 -5.96 -27.89
CA GLY A 320 12.72 -6.86 -26.74
C GLY A 320 11.48 -7.74 -26.59
N ASP A 321 11.45 -8.53 -25.52
CA ASP A 321 10.28 -9.28 -25.12
C ASP A 321 9.12 -8.36 -24.70
N THR A 322 7.92 -8.92 -24.57
CA THR A 322 6.68 -8.16 -24.31
C THR A 322 6.78 -7.28 -23.06
N THR A 323 7.45 -7.75 -22.01
CA THR A 323 7.66 -7.01 -20.75
C THR A 323 8.62 -5.83 -20.96
N THR A 324 9.75 -6.03 -21.63
CA THR A 324 10.72 -4.97 -21.94
C THR A 324 10.11 -3.89 -22.82
N ARG A 325 9.34 -4.27 -23.85
CA ARG A 325 8.66 -3.32 -24.74
C ARG A 325 7.58 -2.52 -24.03
N GLN A 326 6.79 -3.16 -23.17
CA GLN A 326 5.81 -2.46 -22.33
C GLN A 326 6.48 -1.46 -21.39
N HIS A 327 7.59 -1.83 -20.78
CA HIS A 327 8.37 -0.93 -19.96
C HIS A 327 8.90 0.27 -20.79
N MET A 328 9.35 0.03 -22.02
CA MET A 328 9.81 1.08 -22.96
C MET A 328 8.67 2.03 -23.35
N TYR A 329 7.49 1.51 -23.69
CA TYR A 329 6.30 2.31 -23.98
C TYR A 329 5.84 3.13 -22.77
N ARG A 330 5.92 2.56 -21.56
CA ARG A 330 5.60 3.25 -20.30
C ARG A 330 6.58 4.38 -20.01
N LYS A 331 7.88 4.15 -20.23
CA LYS A 331 8.92 5.18 -20.03
C LYS A 331 8.82 6.34 -21.03
N ASN A 332 8.14 6.15 -22.17
CA ASN A 332 8.06 7.13 -23.25
C ASN A 332 6.61 7.30 -23.73
N PRO A 333 5.73 7.96 -22.95
CA PRO A 333 4.29 8.05 -23.25
C PRO A 333 4.00 8.83 -24.54
N GLN A 334 4.73 9.90 -24.84
CA GLN A 334 4.55 10.65 -26.09
C GLN A 334 4.91 9.81 -27.33
N TRP A 335 5.93 8.97 -27.22
CA TRP A 335 6.35 8.10 -28.32
C TRP A 335 5.34 6.97 -28.57
N SER A 336 4.85 6.33 -27.51
CA SER A 336 3.83 5.29 -27.63
C SER A 336 2.50 5.84 -28.17
N GLN A 337 2.09 7.04 -27.74
CA GLN A 337 0.94 7.73 -28.33
C GLN A 337 1.15 8.08 -29.80
N GLY A 338 2.35 8.55 -30.18
CA GLY A 338 2.71 8.82 -31.57
C GLY A 338 2.65 7.56 -32.47
N LEU A 339 3.01 6.39 -31.94
CA LEU A 339 2.87 5.12 -32.65
C LEU A 339 1.40 4.73 -32.84
N ILE A 340 0.58 4.88 -31.80
CA ILE A 340 -0.86 4.59 -31.85
C ILE A 340 -1.57 5.52 -32.84
N SER A 341 -1.29 6.82 -32.79
CA SER A 341 -1.91 7.80 -33.69
C SER A 341 -1.52 7.55 -35.15
N ALA A 342 -0.24 7.27 -35.41
CA ALA A 342 0.22 6.94 -36.76
C ALA A 342 -0.41 5.64 -37.29
N SER A 343 -0.56 4.62 -36.42
CA SER A 343 -1.27 3.37 -36.75
C SER A 343 -2.72 3.63 -37.18
N LYS A 344 -3.45 4.44 -36.41
CA LYS A 344 -4.84 4.83 -36.73
C LYS A 344 -4.94 5.64 -38.02
N ALA A 345 -4.00 6.55 -38.27
CA ALA A 345 -3.95 7.33 -39.50
C ALA A 345 -3.77 6.44 -40.74
N VAL A 346 -2.92 5.41 -40.67
CA VAL A 346 -2.74 4.43 -41.76
C VAL A 346 -4.02 3.64 -42.02
N VAL A 347 -4.71 3.20 -40.97
CA VAL A 347 -6.01 2.50 -41.12
C VAL A 347 -7.06 3.41 -41.76
N PHE A 348 -7.15 4.67 -41.31
CA PHE A 348 -8.05 5.65 -41.89
C PHE A 348 -7.77 5.87 -43.39
N ALA A 349 -6.50 6.10 -43.74
CA ALA A 349 -6.09 6.31 -45.13
C ALA A 349 -6.39 5.11 -46.02
N ALA A 350 -6.19 3.89 -45.51
CA ALA A 350 -6.51 2.66 -46.25
C ALA A 350 -8.02 2.51 -46.49
N LYS A 351 -8.86 2.78 -45.48
CA LYS A 351 -10.32 2.78 -45.65
C LYS A 351 -10.77 3.86 -46.65
N LEU A 352 -10.20 5.05 -46.56
CA LEU A 352 -10.46 6.14 -47.51
C LEU A 352 -10.10 5.73 -48.95
N LEU A 353 -9.00 5.00 -49.14
CA LEU A 353 -8.62 4.47 -50.44
C LEU A 353 -9.63 3.45 -50.96
N VAL A 354 -10.14 2.55 -50.11
CA VAL A 354 -11.21 1.61 -50.50
C VAL A 354 -12.47 2.36 -50.95
N THR A 355 -12.95 3.30 -50.13
CA THR A 355 -14.16 4.09 -50.46
C THR A 355 -13.95 4.89 -51.75
N SER A 356 -12.79 5.49 -51.94
CA SER A 356 -12.48 6.25 -53.15
C SER A 356 -12.38 5.35 -54.38
N ALA A 357 -11.81 4.15 -54.23
CA ALA A 357 -11.73 3.16 -55.30
C ALA A 357 -13.11 2.64 -55.71
N ASP A 358 -14.00 2.39 -54.74
CA ASP A 358 -15.39 2.01 -54.99
C ASP A 358 -16.17 3.12 -55.72
N GLU A 359 -16.04 4.38 -55.27
CA GLU A 359 -16.63 5.53 -55.95
C GLU A 359 -16.11 5.69 -57.39
N ALA A 360 -14.82 5.46 -57.63
CA ALA A 360 -14.21 5.59 -58.95
C ALA A 360 -14.74 4.56 -59.95
N VAL A 361 -15.04 3.34 -59.50
CA VAL A 361 -15.56 2.26 -60.39
C VAL A 361 -17.09 2.21 -60.43
N GLY A 362 -17.75 2.85 -59.47
CA GLY A 362 -19.20 3.02 -59.40
C GLY A 362 -19.76 4.03 -60.41
N ALA A 363 -21.03 4.39 -60.24
CA ALA A 363 -21.76 5.26 -61.16
C ALA A 363 -21.27 6.72 -61.17
N SER A 364 -20.56 7.17 -60.13
CA SER A 364 -20.06 8.54 -60.04
C SER A 364 -18.77 8.77 -60.82
N GLY A 365 -17.97 7.72 -61.09
CA GLY A 365 -16.78 7.78 -61.93
C GLY A 365 -15.69 8.74 -61.43
N ARG A 366 -15.67 9.07 -60.14
CA ARG A 366 -14.79 10.13 -59.59
C ARG A 366 -13.37 9.60 -59.36
N LEU A 367 -12.48 9.88 -60.31
CA LEU A 367 -11.11 9.34 -60.29
C LEU A 367 -10.15 10.14 -59.40
N GLU A 368 -10.39 11.43 -59.20
CA GLU A 368 -9.52 12.32 -58.43
C GLU A 368 -9.43 11.95 -56.94
N GLY A 369 -10.52 11.40 -56.40
CA GLY A 369 -10.58 10.91 -55.02
C GLY A 369 -9.55 9.82 -54.74
N VAL A 370 -9.33 8.91 -55.70
CA VAL A 370 -8.36 7.81 -55.60
C VAL A 370 -6.93 8.35 -55.52
N SER A 371 -6.62 9.38 -56.32
CA SER A 371 -5.30 10.04 -56.28
C SER A 371 -5.06 10.72 -54.93
N ALA A 372 -6.07 11.40 -54.38
CA ALA A 372 -5.96 12.05 -53.08
C ALA A 372 -5.78 11.03 -51.94
N ALA A 373 -6.58 9.95 -51.95
CA ALA A 373 -6.46 8.88 -50.97
C ALA A 373 -5.10 8.16 -51.04
N GLY A 374 -4.56 7.96 -52.25
CA GLY A 374 -3.22 7.39 -52.45
C GLY A 374 -2.11 8.24 -51.84
N HIS A 375 -2.22 9.58 -51.91
CA HIS A 375 -1.29 10.49 -51.25
C HIS A 375 -1.42 10.46 -49.72
N GLU A 376 -2.65 10.37 -49.20
CA GLU A 376 -2.90 10.24 -47.76
C GLU A 376 -2.31 8.92 -47.20
N VAL A 377 -2.40 7.83 -47.97
CA VAL A 377 -1.75 6.54 -47.64
C VAL A 377 -0.23 6.69 -47.58
N ALA A 378 0.39 7.37 -48.55
CA ALA A 378 1.83 7.62 -48.53
C ALA A 378 2.25 8.51 -47.35
N GLY A 379 1.46 9.54 -47.03
CA GLY A 379 1.72 10.45 -45.92
C GLY A 379 1.63 9.76 -44.56
N SER A 380 0.54 9.06 -44.29
CA SER A 380 0.30 8.34 -43.04
C SER A 380 1.31 7.21 -42.81
N THR A 381 1.68 6.48 -43.87
CA THR A 381 2.72 5.43 -43.75
C THR A 381 4.12 6.01 -43.51
N ALA A 382 4.44 7.19 -44.07
CA ALA A 382 5.68 7.90 -43.75
C ALA A 382 5.70 8.38 -42.29
N GLN A 383 4.56 8.85 -41.77
CA GLN A 383 4.41 9.20 -40.36
C GLN A 383 4.63 7.98 -39.44
N LEU A 384 4.08 6.81 -39.80
CA LEU A 384 4.30 5.56 -39.06
C LEU A 384 5.78 5.15 -39.04
N VAL A 385 6.49 5.32 -40.16
CA VAL A 385 7.93 5.04 -40.23
C VAL A 385 8.73 6.00 -39.35
N ALA A 386 8.37 7.29 -39.37
CA ALA A 386 9.00 8.29 -38.51
C ALA A 386 8.81 7.98 -37.01
N ALA A 387 7.58 7.64 -36.62
CA ALA A 387 7.25 7.22 -35.25
C ALA A 387 7.99 5.95 -34.84
N SER A 388 8.06 4.95 -35.73
CA SER A 388 8.75 3.68 -35.47
C SER A 388 10.27 3.84 -35.36
N ARG A 389 10.86 4.80 -36.09
CA ARG A 389 12.31 5.07 -36.06
C ARG A 389 12.78 5.74 -34.77
N ALA A 390 11.93 6.52 -34.07
CA ALA A 390 12.35 7.39 -32.97
C ALA A 390 13.08 6.68 -31.80
N ARG A 391 12.81 5.38 -31.59
CA ARG A 391 13.46 4.53 -30.57
C ARG A 391 14.05 3.24 -31.13
N ALA A 392 14.17 3.14 -32.45
CA ALA A 392 14.80 2.00 -33.10
C ALA A 392 16.33 2.11 -33.04
N PRO A 393 17.07 1.00 -32.92
CA PRO A 393 18.52 1.00 -33.10
C PRO A 393 18.90 1.51 -34.49
N PRO A 394 19.88 2.42 -34.63
CA PRO A 394 20.20 3.07 -35.91
C PRO A 394 20.72 2.12 -37.00
N ALA A 395 21.16 0.92 -36.64
CA ALA A 395 21.64 -0.12 -37.57
C ALA A 395 20.74 -1.38 -37.57
N SER A 396 19.47 -1.26 -37.17
CA SER A 396 18.53 -2.38 -37.16
C SER A 396 18.20 -2.86 -38.59
N ALA A 397 18.21 -4.18 -38.79
CA ALA A 397 17.84 -4.80 -40.06
C ALA A 397 16.34 -4.57 -40.36
N ALA A 398 15.45 -4.64 -39.35
CA ALA A 398 14.05 -4.29 -39.53
C ALA A 398 13.83 -2.82 -39.91
N LEU A 399 14.63 -1.89 -39.37
CA LEU A 399 14.52 -0.47 -39.74
C LEU A 399 14.90 -0.25 -41.22
N ALA A 400 15.91 -0.95 -41.71
CA ALA A 400 16.28 -0.93 -43.12
C ALA A 400 15.16 -1.49 -44.01
N ARG A 401 14.56 -2.63 -43.63
CA ARG A 401 13.42 -3.23 -44.36
C ARG A 401 12.18 -2.33 -44.33
N LEU A 402 11.84 -1.75 -43.18
CA LEU A 402 10.74 -0.80 -43.03
C LEU A 402 10.92 0.43 -43.92
N THR A 403 12.15 0.97 -43.97
CA THR A 403 12.48 2.11 -44.84
C THR A 403 12.36 1.75 -46.32
N ALA A 404 12.77 0.54 -46.72
CA ALA A 404 12.60 0.04 -48.08
C ALA A 404 11.11 -0.13 -48.43
N ALA A 405 10.32 -0.71 -47.52
CA ALA A 405 8.87 -0.85 -47.70
C ALA A 405 8.17 0.51 -47.87
N SER A 406 8.59 1.55 -47.13
CA SER A 406 8.08 2.92 -47.30
C SER A 406 8.36 3.50 -48.68
N ARG A 407 9.55 3.23 -49.25
CA ARG A 407 9.87 3.62 -50.63
C ARG A 407 9.00 2.88 -51.64
N HIS A 408 8.70 1.60 -51.41
CA HIS A 408 7.78 0.85 -52.27
C HIS A 408 6.35 1.40 -52.21
N VAL A 409 5.86 1.80 -51.04
CA VAL A 409 4.56 2.48 -50.92
C VAL A 409 4.55 3.78 -51.71
N ALA A 410 5.59 4.62 -51.58
CA ALA A 410 5.70 5.86 -52.35
C ALA A 410 5.73 5.62 -53.87
N ALA A 411 6.46 4.60 -54.32
CA ALA A 411 6.51 4.21 -55.73
C ALA A 411 5.15 3.71 -56.25
N ALA A 412 4.45 2.87 -55.47
CA ALA A 412 3.13 2.37 -55.80
C ALA A 412 2.08 3.49 -55.83
N THR A 413 2.14 4.47 -54.91
CA THR A 413 1.32 5.69 -54.97
C THR A 413 1.60 6.47 -56.25
N GLY A 414 2.87 6.63 -56.64
CA GLY A 414 3.23 7.28 -57.91
C GLY A 414 2.64 6.58 -59.13
N ALA A 415 2.69 5.24 -59.16
CA ALA A 415 2.08 4.43 -60.21
C ALA A 415 0.54 4.57 -60.23
N LEU A 416 -0.11 4.60 -59.06
CA LEU A 416 -1.55 4.83 -58.94
C LEU A 416 -1.96 6.20 -59.50
N VAL A 417 -1.25 7.27 -59.15
CA VAL A 417 -1.52 8.61 -59.69
C VAL A 417 -1.34 8.65 -61.20
N ALA A 418 -0.32 7.96 -61.73
CA ALA A 418 -0.12 7.84 -63.18
C ALA A 418 -1.28 7.08 -63.85
N ALA A 419 -1.75 5.98 -63.25
CA ALA A 419 -2.89 5.20 -63.73
C ALA A 419 -4.19 6.03 -63.74
N VAL A 420 -4.46 6.77 -62.66
CA VAL A 420 -5.61 7.69 -62.55
C VAL A 420 -5.56 8.78 -63.62
N ARG A 421 -4.40 9.37 -63.89
CA ARG A 421 -4.25 10.39 -64.95
C ARG A 421 -4.46 9.81 -66.35
N ALA A 422 -3.91 8.63 -66.62
CA ALA A 422 -4.11 7.95 -67.90
C ALA A 422 -5.58 7.58 -68.12
N ALA A 423 -6.26 7.12 -67.05
CA ALA A 423 -7.69 6.87 -67.05
C ALA A 423 -8.52 8.13 -67.33
N ALA A 424 -8.22 9.23 -66.64
CA ALA A 424 -8.91 10.50 -66.85
C ALA A 424 -8.78 11.00 -68.30
N ALA A 425 -7.57 10.92 -68.88
CA ALA A 425 -7.33 11.32 -70.27
C ALA A 425 -8.14 10.49 -71.28
N LEU A 426 -8.25 9.17 -71.05
CA LEU A 426 -9.01 8.29 -71.93
C LEU A 426 -10.52 8.58 -71.88
N THR A 427 -11.04 8.96 -70.71
CA THR A 427 -12.45 9.39 -70.56
C THR A 427 -12.72 10.72 -71.26
N THR A 428 -11.81 11.70 -71.16
CA THR A 428 -11.98 13.00 -71.82
C THR A 428 -11.90 12.93 -73.34
N ASP A 429 -11.04 12.06 -73.89
CA ASP A 429 -10.90 11.89 -75.35
C ASP A 429 -12.18 11.31 -75.99
N THR A 430 -12.94 10.49 -75.26
CA THR A 430 -14.26 10.00 -75.69
C THR A 430 -15.36 11.06 -75.68
N GLU A 431 -15.21 12.16 -74.94
CA GLU A 431 -16.19 13.25 -74.86
C GLU A 431 -15.93 14.39 -75.87
N ALA A 432 -14.97 14.23 -76.79
CA ALA A 432 -14.61 15.25 -77.75
C ALA A 432 -15.79 15.62 -78.69
N LEU A 433 -16.12 16.91 -78.75
CA LEU A 433 -17.24 17.44 -79.53
C LEU A 433 -16.95 17.34 -81.04
N ASP A 434 -17.74 16.55 -81.78
CA ASP A 434 -17.66 16.51 -83.26
C ASP A 434 -18.27 17.79 -83.85
N THR A 435 -17.41 18.63 -84.43
CA THR A 435 -17.78 19.93 -85.00
C THR A 435 -18.14 19.86 -86.48
N SER A 436 -17.95 18.72 -87.12
CA SER A 436 -18.02 18.58 -88.58
C SER A 436 -19.42 18.78 -89.18
N ALA A 437 -20.48 18.59 -88.39
CA ALA A 437 -21.88 18.69 -88.82
C ALA A 437 -22.66 19.91 -88.27
N LEU A 438 -21.99 20.84 -87.58
CA LEU A 438 -22.65 21.97 -86.92
C LEU A 438 -22.88 23.17 -87.86
N THR A 439 -24.07 23.77 -87.79
CA THR A 439 -24.37 25.04 -88.47
C THR A 439 -23.82 26.24 -87.69
N LEU A 440 -23.50 27.36 -88.34
CA LEU A 440 -22.92 28.56 -87.71
C LEU A 440 -23.68 29.02 -86.45
N THR A 441 -25.01 29.01 -86.49
CA THR A 441 -25.86 29.41 -85.35
C THR A 441 -25.79 28.39 -84.21
N ALA A 442 -25.75 27.09 -84.51
CA ALA A 442 -25.56 26.03 -83.51
C ALA A 442 -24.17 26.11 -82.87
N THR A 443 -23.13 26.38 -83.67
CA THR A 443 -21.76 26.58 -83.15
C THR A 443 -21.68 27.76 -82.19
N ARG A 444 -22.26 28.92 -82.53
CA ARG A 444 -22.29 30.10 -81.63
C ARG A 444 -23.05 29.84 -80.34
N ARG A 445 -24.14 29.07 -80.41
CA ARG A 445 -24.92 28.68 -79.22
C ARG A 445 -24.10 27.77 -78.32
N LEU A 446 -23.48 26.73 -78.86
CA LEU A 446 -22.61 25.81 -78.12
C LEU A 446 -21.37 26.51 -77.56
N GLU A 447 -20.79 27.47 -78.29
CA GLU A 447 -19.69 28.30 -77.82
C GLU A 447 -20.12 29.14 -76.60
N MET A 448 -21.29 29.78 -76.67
CA MET A 448 -21.82 30.57 -75.55
C MET A 448 -22.16 29.68 -74.35
N GLU A 449 -22.80 28.53 -74.56
CA GLU A 449 -23.10 27.55 -73.50
C GLU A 449 -21.81 27.02 -72.86
N SER A 450 -20.77 26.76 -73.65
CA SER A 450 -19.44 26.36 -73.16
C SER A 450 -18.76 27.46 -72.34
N LYS A 451 -18.84 28.73 -72.77
CA LYS A 451 -18.33 29.88 -72.01
C LYS A 451 -19.04 30.06 -70.67
N VAL A 452 -20.37 29.94 -70.65
CA VAL A 452 -21.14 30.00 -69.40
C VAL A 452 -20.70 28.88 -68.46
N ARG A 453 -20.60 27.64 -68.96
CA ARG A 453 -20.13 26.49 -68.17
C ARG A 453 -18.70 26.70 -67.64
N SER A 454 -17.81 27.33 -68.42
CA SER A 454 -16.45 27.68 -67.97
C SER A 454 -16.47 28.63 -66.77
N LEU A 455 -17.28 29.69 -66.83
CA LEU A 455 -17.40 30.67 -65.74
C LEU A 455 -18.02 30.05 -64.47
N GLU A 456 -19.01 29.17 -64.63
CA GLU A 456 -19.61 28.42 -63.52
C GLU A 456 -18.58 27.52 -62.83
N LEU A 457 -17.75 26.81 -63.61
CA LEU A 457 -16.68 25.96 -63.10
C LEU A 457 -15.57 26.77 -62.41
N GLU A 458 -15.21 27.94 -62.94
CA GLU A 458 -14.26 28.86 -62.29
C GLU A 458 -14.78 29.31 -60.92
N THR A 459 -16.06 29.70 -60.85
CA THR A 459 -16.71 30.11 -59.59
C THR A 459 -16.75 28.95 -58.58
N ALA A 460 -17.12 27.74 -59.03
CA ALA A 460 -17.13 26.55 -58.20
C ALA A 460 -15.71 26.18 -57.70
N LEU A 461 -14.69 26.31 -58.55
CA LEU A 461 -13.30 26.05 -58.20
C LEU A 461 -12.80 27.03 -57.11
N GLU A 462 -13.15 28.32 -57.21
CA GLU A 462 -12.82 29.30 -56.18
C GLU A 462 -13.49 28.97 -54.84
N ALA A 463 -14.76 28.56 -54.86
CA ALA A 463 -15.47 28.13 -53.66
C ALA A 463 -14.84 26.91 -52.98
N GLU A 464 -14.48 25.87 -53.75
CA GLU A 464 -13.80 24.69 -53.20
C GLU A 464 -12.38 25.00 -52.71
N ARG A 465 -11.64 25.90 -53.38
CA ARG A 465 -10.33 26.39 -52.87
C ARG A 465 -10.47 27.09 -51.53
N ALA A 466 -11.49 27.93 -51.36
CA ALA A 466 -11.76 28.62 -50.10
C ALA A 466 -12.10 27.61 -48.97
N LYS A 467 -12.94 26.61 -49.27
CA LYS A 467 -13.29 25.52 -48.35
C LYS A 467 -12.06 24.69 -47.94
N LEU A 468 -11.22 24.29 -48.89
CA LEU A 468 -9.99 23.56 -48.63
C LEU A 468 -9.02 24.37 -47.75
N ALA A 469 -8.89 25.68 -48.00
CA ALA A 469 -8.07 26.57 -47.18
C ALA A 469 -8.60 26.65 -45.73
N ALA A 470 -9.91 26.73 -45.55
CA ALA A 470 -10.54 26.71 -44.22
C ALA A 470 -10.29 25.39 -43.47
N LEU A 471 -10.43 24.25 -44.15
CA LEU A 471 -10.16 22.92 -43.58
C LEU A 471 -8.69 22.77 -43.17
N ARG A 472 -7.74 23.19 -44.02
CA ARG A 472 -6.31 23.19 -43.69
C ARG A 472 -6.01 24.04 -42.47
N LYS A 473 -6.61 25.25 -42.37
CA LYS A 473 -6.44 26.11 -41.20
C LYS A 473 -6.95 25.44 -39.91
N ARG A 474 -8.08 24.73 -39.97
CA ARG A 474 -8.61 23.96 -38.84
C ARG A 474 -7.69 22.81 -38.46
N HIS A 475 -7.18 22.06 -39.44
CA HIS A 475 -6.25 20.96 -39.21
C HIS A 475 -4.98 21.42 -38.46
N TYR A 476 -4.35 22.52 -38.89
CA TYR A 476 -3.19 23.07 -38.18
C TYR A 476 -3.52 23.53 -36.77
N HIS A 477 -4.69 24.13 -36.56
CA HIS A 477 -5.11 24.54 -35.23
C HIS A 477 -5.30 23.35 -34.27
N LEU A 478 -5.91 22.27 -34.76
CA LEU A 478 -6.06 21.03 -33.98
C LEU A 478 -4.71 20.38 -33.69
N ALA A 479 -3.82 20.31 -34.68
CA ALA A 479 -2.46 19.78 -34.49
C ALA A 479 -1.68 20.58 -33.42
N GLN A 480 -1.83 21.91 -33.40
CA GLN A 480 -1.21 22.77 -32.40
C GLN A 480 -1.82 22.59 -30.98
N GLN A 481 -3.11 22.27 -30.89
CA GLN A 481 -3.77 21.97 -29.62
C GLN A 481 -3.39 20.58 -29.07
N GLU A 482 -3.18 19.60 -29.95
CA GLU A 482 -2.61 18.29 -29.58
C GLU A 482 -1.16 18.43 -29.08
N GLU A 483 -0.32 19.26 -29.72
CA GLU A 483 1.06 19.50 -29.31
C GLU A 483 1.16 20.22 -27.96
N ASN A 484 0.21 21.11 -27.65
CA ASN A 484 0.13 21.83 -26.38
C ASN A 484 -0.60 21.05 -25.27
N GLY A 485 -0.99 19.79 -25.51
CA GLY A 485 -1.59 18.91 -24.49
C GLY A 485 -3.01 19.28 -24.07
N ASN A 486 -3.76 20.01 -24.90
CA ASN A 486 -5.04 20.61 -24.51
C ASN A 486 -6.27 19.96 -25.18
N MET A 487 -6.14 18.73 -25.71
CA MET A 487 -7.22 17.98 -26.37
C MET A 487 -7.37 16.58 -25.78
N GLU A 488 -8.52 16.34 -25.13
CA GLU A 488 -9.08 15.00 -24.97
C GLU A 488 -9.69 14.58 -26.33
N ASN A 489 -9.06 13.62 -27.01
CA ASN A 489 -9.65 13.04 -28.21
C ASN A 489 -10.86 12.18 -27.82
N GLY A 490 -12.08 12.73 -27.96
CA GLY A 490 -13.30 11.93 -27.74
C GLY A 490 -14.60 12.65 -27.35
N LYS A 491 -14.83 13.90 -27.78
CA LYS A 491 -16.20 14.48 -27.77
C LYS A 491 -16.48 15.18 -29.08
N GLU A 492 -17.07 14.43 -30.00
CA GLU A 492 -18.33 14.77 -30.68
C GLU A 492 -19.00 13.48 -31.13
#